data_AF-A0A8C6BBP1-F1
#
_entry.id   AF-A0A8C6BBP1-F1
#
_cell.length_a   1.000
_cell.length_b   1.000
_cell.length_c   1.000
_cell.angle_alpha   90.00
_cell.angle_beta   90.00
_cell.angle_gamma   90.00
#
_symmetry.space_group_name_H-M   'P 1'
#
loop_
_entity.id
_entity.type
_entity.pdbx_description
1 polymer ?
#
loop_
_entity_poly.entity_id
_entity_poly.type
_entity_poly.pdbx_seq_one_letter_code
_entity_poly.pdbx_strand_id
1 'polypeptide(L)'
;MALPTLPSSWCSRRLPDQQAARQQRREQEAQLRQQWDQNSRYFKVSDICSSKQAEWSSKASYQRSMHAYQREKMKEEGRKRLEARRQRLRQLLAEEQDLLARELEELSLSMNLRERRIREQHRNLKSAREEQRKLIAEQLLYEHWKKNNPKLREIELELHKKHVINSWETQKEEKKQQEAAEEEKEKRYENEYETARREALERMKAEEERRQLEGKLQADALRQQMEELKVKEMEATKLKKEQENLLKQRWELERLEEERKQMAALWQKAELGRFLRHQYNVQLNRRTQQIQEELEADRRILQALLEEEDENRRVHLARREQAQADVAWMKRVIEEQLQLERAREAELQMLLREEAKEMWEKREAEWARERSARDRLMSEVLTGRQKQIQEKIEQNRREQEESLRHREQLIRDLEEARESAHREKKESEELKSARKQELEAQVGLSPGMNARAAGPAEVPAPSWHRVQGPLTYFHSLAWTLSRKPTFGSSEHPFSFPAGTLTLLVVAPAPLRVLCLLWKQGCCYRSLPLSWLHLQAPGSLATSLFLFNSVPNS
;
A
#
# COMPACT_ATOMS: atom_id res chain seq x y z
N MET A 1 163.77 53.16 100.76
CA MET A 1 164.30 52.27 101.82
C MET A 1 163.26 52.11 102.92
N ALA A 2 163.22 50.97 103.59
CA ALA A 2 162.45 50.71 104.81
C ALA A 2 163.31 49.84 105.76
N LEU A 3 163.36 50.13 107.08
CA LEU A 3 164.20 49.48 108.14
C LEU A 3 163.49 49.53 109.55
N PRO A 4 164.10 49.45 110.79
CA PRO A 4 163.79 48.40 111.80
C PRO A 4 163.57 48.87 113.31
N THR A 5 164.19 48.23 114.36
CA THR A 5 163.71 48.09 115.78
C THR A 5 164.78 48.16 116.97
N LEU A 6 164.40 47.98 118.28
CA LEU A 6 165.18 47.55 119.54
C LEU A 6 165.55 48.60 120.72
N PRO A 7 166.25 48.33 121.90
CA PRO A 7 165.81 48.74 123.31
C PRO A 7 166.88 49.13 124.45
N SER A 8 166.54 49.09 125.78
CA SER A 8 167.39 48.88 127.05
C SER A 8 167.54 49.96 128.21
N SER A 9 168.62 49.96 129.06
CA SER A 9 168.72 50.55 130.46
C SER A 9 170.15 51.03 130.96
N TRP A 10 170.31 51.80 132.09
CA TRP A 10 171.53 51.96 133.01
C TRP A 10 171.47 53.14 134.08
N CYS A 11 172.39 53.12 135.09
CA CYS A 11 173.04 54.25 135.87
C CYS A 11 172.43 55.00 137.12
N SER A 12 173.25 55.87 137.78
CA SER A 12 173.18 56.29 139.23
C SER A 12 173.37 57.79 139.59
N ARG A 13 172.89 58.19 140.79
CA ARG A 13 173.30 59.30 141.71
C ARG A 13 173.66 60.71 141.13
N ARG A 14 172.66 61.57 140.89
CA ARG A 14 172.72 63.05 141.17
C ARG A 14 171.34 63.64 141.52
N LEU A 15 171.39 64.78 142.22
CA LEU A 15 170.36 65.48 143.00
C LEU A 15 168.94 65.61 142.37
N PRO A 16 167.85 65.55 143.18
CA PRO A 16 166.47 65.80 142.75
C PRO A 16 166.20 67.18 142.11
N ASP A 17 166.95 68.21 142.50
CA ASP A 17 166.62 69.63 142.21
C ASP A 17 166.46 69.96 140.73
N GLN A 18 167.16 69.24 139.84
CA GLN A 18 167.02 69.41 138.38
C GLN A 18 165.66 68.97 137.82
N GLN A 19 164.87 68.19 138.57
CA GLN A 19 163.56 67.73 138.11
C GLN A 19 162.48 68.79 138.35
N ALA A 20 162.50 69.45 139.52
CA ALA A 20 161.58 70.54 139.88
C ALA A 20 161.67 71.72 138.89
N ALA A 21 162.89 72.18 138.58
CA ALA A 21 163.10 73.24 137.59
C ALA A 21 162.60 72.87 136.17
N ARG A 22 162.62 71.57 135.83
CA ARG A 22 162.10 71.02 134.56
C ARG A 22 160.58 70.77 134.56
N GLN A 23 159.90 70.98 135.67
CA GLN A 23 158.43 71.03 135.75
C GLN A 23 157.96 72.49 135.63
N GLN A 24 158.46 73.40 136.48
CA GLN A 24 158.06 74.81 136.50
C GLN A 24 158.20 75.51 135.13
N ARG A 25 159.30 75.28 134.38
CA ARG A 25 159.43 75.83 133.02
C ARG A 25 158.34 75.35 132.05
N ARG A 26 157.93 74.08 132.13
CA ARG A 26 156.92 73.51 131.21
C ARG A 26 155.51 73.98 131.54
N GLU A 27 155.22 74.28 132.80
CA GLU A 27 153.94 74.86 133.22
C GLU A 27 153.79 76.31 132.72
N GLN A 28 154.85 77.12 132.77
CA GLN A 28 154.86 78.48 132.20
C GLN A 28 154.70 78.48 130.66
N GLU A 29 155.39 77.58 129.95
CA GLU A 29 155.22 77.44 128.49
C GLU A 29 153.81 76.95 128.11
N ALA A 30 153.18 76.10 128.92
CA ALA A 30 151.82 75.60 128.67
C ALA A 30 150.75 76.70 128.80
N GLN A 31 150.87 77.58 129.80
CA GLN A 31 149.92 78.68 130.01
C GLN A 31 149.94 79.69 128.85
N LEU A 32 151.13 80.05 128.35
CA LEU A 32 151.29 80.95 127.20
C LEU A 32 150.57 80.40 125.95
N ARG A 33 150.70 79.10 125.67
CA ARG A 33 150.04 78.47 124.50
C ARG A 33 148.52 78.53 124.58
N GLN A 34 147.94 78.26 125.74
CA GLN A 34 146.48 78.28 125.91
C GLN A 34 145.87 79.67 125.68
N GLN A 35 146.57 80.75 126.07
CA GLN A 35 146.11 82.13 125.80
C GLN A 35 146.14 82.46 124.29
N TRP A 36 147.16 82.02 123.56
CA TRP A 36 147.28 82.24 122.12
C TRP A 36 146.20 81.47 121.33
N ASP A 37 145.93 80.22 121.70
CA ASP A 37 144.88 79.41 121.07
C ASP A 37 143.49 80.05 121.23
N GLN A 38 143.17 80.56 122.43
CA GLN A 38 141.90 81.23 122.70
C GLN A 38 141.74 82.51 121.87
N ASN A 39 142.76 83.38 121.84
CA ASN A 39 142.73 84.59 121.01
C ASN A 39 142.57 84.28 119.52
N SER A 40 143.30 83.28 118.99
CA SER A 40 143.23 82.95 117.56
C SER A 40 141.86 82.42 117.11
N ARG A 41 141.08 81.82 118.02
CA ARG A 41 139.72 81.35 117.75
C ARG A 41 138.71 82.50 117.70
N TYR A 42 138.86 83.52 118.55
CA TYR A 42 137.94 84.65 118.60
C TYR A 42 137.90 85.44 117.29
N PHE A 43 139.08 85.84 116.77
CA PHE A 43 139.17 86.61 115.53
C PHE A 43 138.61 85.85 114.32
N LYS A 44 138.94 84.55 114.16
CA LYS A 44 138.42 83.72 113.06
C LYS A 44 136.89 83.64 113.02
N VAL A 45 136.22 83.61 114.18
CA VAL A 45 134.74 83.62 114.24
C VAL A 45 134.21 85.01 113.87
N SER A 46 134.85 86.07 114.36
CA SER A 46 134.50 87.47 114.03
C SER A 46 134.53 87.75 112.53
N ASP A 47 135.61 87.31 111.84
CA ASP A 47 135.80 87.52 110.40
C ASP A 47 134.71 86.85 109.55
N ILE A 48 134.30 85.62 109.92
CA ILE A 48 133.25 84.87 109.23
C ILE A 48 131.89 85.55 109.39
N CYS A 49 131.57 86.03 110.59
CA CYS A 49 130.33 86.77 110.85
C CYS A 49 130.29 88.10 110.07
N SER A 50 131.39 88.87 110.09
CA SER A 50 131.53 90.13 109.36
C SER A 50 131.33 89.94 107.84
N SER A 51 131.97 88.91 107.27
CA SER A 51 131.85 88.54 105.86
C SER A 51 130.39 88.31 105.42
N LYS A 52 129.61 87.52 106.17
CA LYS A 52 128.21 87.23 105.80
C LYS A 52 127.25 88.38 106.08
N GLN A 53 127.52 89.22 107.08
CA GLN A 53 126.80 90.47 107.30
C GLN A 53 126.89 91.39 106.06
N ALA A 54 128.08 91.48 105.44
CA ALA A 54 128.32 92.29 104.23
C ALA A 54 127.65 91.73 102.97
N GLU A 55 127.66 90.40 102.77
CA GLU A 55 126.95 89.77 101.65
C GLU A 55 125.43 90.03 101.69
N TRP A 56 124.80 89.84 102.86
CA TRP A 56 123.35 89.95 103.01
C TRP A 56 122.84 91.40 102.97
N SER A 57 123.62 92.36 103.48
CA SER A 57 123.30 93.80 103.38
C SER A 57 123.58 94.39 101.99
N SER A 58 124.20 93.64 101.06
CA SER A 58 124.53 94.14 99.73
C SER A 58 123.29 94.41 98.85
N LYS A 59 123.27 95.58 98.20
CA LYS A 59 122.19 96.01 97.28
C LYS A 59 121.93 95.03 96.12
N ALA A 60 122.95 94.28 95.72
CA ALA A 60 122.86 93.25 94.69
C ALA A 60 122.09 91.99 95.12
N SER A 61 122.08 91.65 96.42
CA SER A 61 121.32 90.52 96.97
C SER A 61 119.81 90.74 96.79
N TYR A 62 119.32 91.91 97.21
CA TYR A 62 117.90 92.28 97.11
C TYR A 62 117.37 92.26 95.66
N GLN A 63 118.12 92.83 94.72
CA GLN A 63 117.72 92.89 93.31
C GLN A 63 117.61 91.49 92.67
N ARG A 64 118.49 90.54 93.02
CA ARG A 64 118.41 89.15 92.55
C ARG A 64 117.14 88.46 93.06
N SER A 65 116.77 88.68 94.31
CA SER A 65 115.54 88.15 94.90
C SER A 65 114.27 88.67 94.21
N MET A 66 114.17 89.99 94.01
CA MET A 66 113.02 90.61 93.34
C MET A 66 112.81 90.11 91.89
N HIS A 67 113.90 89.91 91.13
CA HIS A 67 113.84 89.34 89.78
C HIS A 67 113.62 87.82 89.73
N ALA A 68 113.71 87.10 90.86
CA ALA A 68 113.22 85.73 90.96
C ALA A 68 111.70 85.72 91.15
N TYR A 69 111.20 86.47 92.14
CA TYR A 69 109.77 86.60 92.45
C TYR A 69 108.92 87.01 91.24
N GLN A 70 109.36 88.03 90.49
CA GLN A 70 108.67 88.48 89.27
C GLN A 70 108.54 87.37 88.20
N ARG A 71 109.55 86.49 88.07
CA ARG A 71 109.52 85.38 87.10
C ARG A 71 108.64 84.22 87.55
N GLU A 72 108.43 84.03 88.84
CA GLU A 72 107.51 83.03 89.37
C GLU A 72 106.06 83.46 89.16
N LYS A 73 105.72 84.73 89.46
CA LYS A 73 104.37 85.29 89.25
C LYS A 73 103.88 85.09 87.80
N MET A 74 104.72 85.34 86.81
CA MET A 74 104.35 85.13 85.39
C MET A 74 104.09 83.65 85.05
N LYS A 75 104.77 82.71 85.70
CA LYS A 75 104.49 81.26 85.56
C LYS A 75 103.16 80.88 86.22
N GLU A 76 102.83 81.46 87.37
CA GLU A 76 101.53 81.24 88.03
C GLU A 76 100.36 81.74 87.17
N GLU A 77 100.48 82.92 86.56
CA GLU A 77 99.48 83.43 85.62
C GLU A 77 99.34 82.50 84.40
N GLY A 78 100.44 81.92 83.91
CA GLY A 78 100.42 80.87 82.89
C GLY A 78 99.67 79.61 83.34
N ARG A 79 99.91 79.12 84.56
CA ARG A 79 99.19 77.98 85.17
C ARG A 79 97.69 78.27 85.26
N LYS A 80 97.30 79.42 85.80
CA LYS A 80 95.89 79.87 85.95
C LYS A 80 95.16 79.92 84.60
N ARG A 81 95.81 80.43 83.53
CA ARG A 81 95.23 80.44 82.17
C ARG A 81 95.03 79.02 81.61
N LEU A 82 95.94 78.09 81.89
CA LEU A 82 95.88 76.70 81.43
C LEU A 82 94.84 75.89 82.24
N GLU A 83 94.74 76.13 83.54
CA GLU A 83 93.69 75.60 84.42
C GLU A 83 92.30 76.08 84.00
N ALA A 84 92.14 77.37 83.68
CA ALA A 84 90.90 77.92 83.13
C ALA A 84 90.53 77.35 81.74
N ARG A 85 91.48 76.78 80.99
CA ARG A 85 91.19 76.00 79.77
C ARG A 85 90.80 74.54 80.10
N ARG A 86 91.47 73.92 81.07
CA ARG A 86 91.13 72.57 81.57
C ARG A 86 89.75 72.53 82.23
N GLN A 87 89.35 73.58 82.95
CA GLN A 87 88.02 73.72 83.53
C GLN A 87 86.94 73.77 82.45
N ARG A 88 87.09 74.61 81.41
CA ARG A 88 86.16 74.66 80.27
C ARG A 88 86.05 73.33 79.52
N LEU A 89 87.16 72.60 79.34
CA LEU A 89 87.13 71.25 78.75
C LEU A 89 86.42 70.23 79.66
N ARG A 90 86.55 70.34 80.99
CA ARG A 90 85.81 69.50 81.94
C ARG A 90 84.31 69.82 81.95
N GLN A 91 83.93 71.08 81.74
CA GLN A 91 82.52 71.48 81.63
C GLN A 91 81.88 70.86 80.40
N LEU A 92 82.48 71.03 79.21
CA LEU A 92 82.00 70.39 77.98
C LEU A 92 81.91 68.86 78.09
N LEU A 93 82.93 68.20 78.66
CA LEU A 93 82.90 66.74 78.86
C LEU A 93 81.86 66.28 79.90
N ALA A 94 81.49 67.13 80.87
CA ALA A 94 80.40 66.85 81.80
C ALA A 94 79.03 67.08 81.15
N GLU A 95 78.89 68.14 80.34
CA GLU A 95 77.69 68.43 79.54
C GLU A 95 77.40 67.30 78.53
N GLU A 96 78.43 66.76 77.85
CA GLU A 96 78.34 65.57 77.01
C GLU A 96 77.93 64.32 77.79
N GLN A 97 78.46 64.11 79.00
CA GLN A 97 78.09 62.98 79.86
C GLN A 97 76.65 63.09 80.39
N ASP A 98 76.20 64.28 80.79
CA ASP A 98 74.84 64.55 81.25
C ASP A 98 73.80 64.35 80.12
N LEU A 99 74.14 64.69 78.88
CA LEU A 99 73.29 64.45 77.71
C LEU A 99 73.17 62.94 77.42
N LEU A 100 74.30 62.22 77.35
CA LEU A 100 74.30 60.77 77.12
C LEU A 100 73.62 60.00 78.26
N ALA A 101 73.71 60.48 79.51
CA ALA A 101 72.99 59.91 80.64
C ALA A 101 71.46 60.05 80.46
N ARG A 102 70.97 61.22 80.03
CA ARG A 102 69.54 61.46 79.76
C ARG A 102 69.03 60.61 78.60
N GLU A 103 69.79 60.47 77.52
CA GLU A 103 69.43 59.57 76.41
C GLU A 103 69.30 58.11 76.88
N LEU A 104 70.20 57.64 77.76
CA LEU A 104 70.11 56.31 78.35
C LEU A 104 68.94 56.16 79.33
N GLU A 105 68.60 57.19 80.10
CA GLU A 105 67.41 57.20 80.96
C GLU A 105 66.10 57.21 80.15
N GLU A 106 66.00 58.01 79.09
CA GLU A 106 64.84 58.04 78.18
C GLU A 106 64.66 56.70 77.46
N LEU A 107 65.74 56.09 76.96
CA LEU A 107 65.70 54.75 76.39
C LEU A 107 65.27 53.71 77.45
N SER A 108 65.76 53.81 78.69
CA SER A 108 65.38 52.92 79.79
C SER A 108 63.91 53.07 80.20
N LEU A 109 63.38 54.30 80.22
CA LEU A 109 61.97 54.58 80.45
C LEU A 109 61.10 54.05 79.30
N SER A 110 61.55 54.20 78.05
CA SER A 110 60.88 53.64 76.87
C SER A 110 60.78 52.11 76.93
N MET A 111 61.84 51.43 77.40
CA MET A 111 61.87 49.99 77.60
C MET A 111 60.95 49.55 78.74
N ASN A 112 60.93 50.27 79.87
CA ASN A 112 59.98 50.00 80.96
C ASN A 112 58.51 50.17 80.53
N LEU A 113 58.21 51.18 79.69
CA LEU A 113 56.88 51.37 79.10
C LEU A 113 56.54 50.27 78.09
N ARG A 114 57.50 49.84 77.27
CA ARG A 114 57.36 48.70 76.35
C ARG A 114 57.06 47.40 77.10
N GLU A 115 57.76 47.14 78.20
CA GLU A 115 57.50 45.99 79.06
C GLU A 115 56.11 46.03 79.69
N ARG A 116 55.65 47.18 80.22
CA ARG A 116 54.29 47.30 80.76
C ARG A 116 53.24 46.98 79.68
N ARG A 117 53.38 47.55 78.48
CA ARG A 117 52.49 47.25 77.33
C ARG A 117 52.50 45.77 76.97
N ILE A 118 53.66 45.10 76.96
CA ILE A 118 53.77 43.65 76.67
C ILE A 118 53.10 42.82 77.78
N ARG A 119 53.29 43.18 79.06
CA ARG A 119 52.63 42.51 80.20
C ARG A 119 51.11 42.69 80.18
N GLU A 120 50.62 43.86 79.78
CA GLU A 120 49.20 44.16 79.59
C GLU A 120 48.61 43.42 78.38
N GLN A 121 49.29 43.43 77.22
CA GLN A 121 48.91 42.62 76.06
C GLN A 121 48.86 41.13 76.40
N HIS A 122 49.82 40.61 77.15
CA HIS A 122 49.81 39.21 77.61
C HIS A 122 48.64 38.92 78.57
N ARG A 123 48.26 39.86 79.45
CA ARG A 123 47.06 39.73 80.31
C ARG A 123 45.78 39.69 79.47
N ASN A 124 45.64 40.59 78.49
CA ASN A 124 44.47 40.68 77.63
C ASN A 124 44.35 39.46 76.69
N LEU A 125 45.47 38.96 76.15
CA LEU A 125 45.51 37.71 75.38
C LEU A 125 45.20 36.49 76.25
N LYS A 126 45.53 36.52 77.54
CA LYS A 126 45.17 35.46 78.49
C LYS A 126 43.67 35.50 78.79
N SER A 127 43.09 36.65 79.12
CA SER A 127 41.64 36.77 79.38
C SER A 127 40.81 36.41 78.15
N ALA A 128 41.18 36.88 76.95
CA ALA A 128 40.49 36.53 75.71
C ALA A 128 40.52 35.02 75.40
N ARG A 129 41.63 34.34 75.70
CA ARG A 129 41.73 32.87 75.60
C ARG A 129 40.87 32.15 76.66
N GLU A 130 40.72 32.75 77.84
CA GLU A 130 39.90 32.20 78.93
C GLU A 130 38.40 32.46 78.69
N GLU A 131 38.03 33.55 78.02
CA GLU A 131 36.69 33.83 77.49
C GLU A 131 36.34 32.88 76.34
N GLN A 132 37.23 32.68 75.37
CA GLN A 132 37.03 31.66 74.31
C GLN A 132 36.85 30.25 74.89
N ARG A 133 37.60 29.90 75.94
CA ARG A 133 37.41 28.62 76.66
C ARG A 133 36.06 28.51 77.36
N LYS A 134 35.53 29.60 77.93
CA LYS A 134 34.17 29.63 78.50
C LYS A 134 33.12 29.44 77.42
N LEU A 135 33.18 30.20 76.33
CA LEU A 135 32.25 30.08 75.20
C LEU A 135 32.25 28.66 74.59
N ILE A 136 33.43 28.04 74.43
CA ILE A 136 33.54 26.65 73.97
C ILE A 136 32.94 25.67 75.00
N ALA A 137 33.17 25.87 76.30
CA ALA A 137 32.57 25.05 77.34
C ALA A 137 31.04 25.20 77.38
N GLU A 138 30.50 26.41 77.23
CA GLU A 138 29.07 26.71 77.15
C GLU A 138 28.42 26.08 75.91
N GLN A 139 29.08 26.17 74.73
CA GLN A 139 28.64 25.49 73.50
C GLN A 139 28.63 23.96 73.65
N LEU A 140 29.70 23.38 74.22
CA LEU A 140 29.78 21.94 74.46
C LEU A 140 28.75 21.47 75.50
N LEU A 141 28.48 22.25 76.55
CA LEU A 141 27.41 21.99 77.52
C LEU A 141 26.03 22.07 76.87
N TYR A 142 25.80 23.04 75.97
CA TYR A 142 24.55 23.16 75.22
C TYR A 142 24.35 22.00 74.24
N GLU A 143 25.38 21.59 73.50
CA GLU A 143 25.32 20.40 72.65
C GLU A 143 25.10 19.12 73.46
N HIS A 144 25.79 18.97 74.60
CA HIS A 144 25.63 17.84 75.50
C HIS A 144 24.20 17.79 76.08
N TRP A 145 23.63 18.94 76.45
CA TRP A 145 22.23 19.05 76.86
C TRP A 145 21.27 18.69 75.71
N LYS A 146 21.49 19.24 74.51
CA LYS A 146 20.65 18.93 73.32
C LYS A 146 20.63 17.43 73.04
N LYS A 147 21.80 16.79 72.98
CA LYS A 147 21.96 15.36 72.67
C LYS A 147 21.40 14.43 73.74
N ASN A 148 21.42 14.85 75.01
CA ASN A 148 20.96 14.02 76.13
C ASN A 148 19.50 14.25 76.56
N ASN A 149 18.90 15.40 76.27
CA ASN A 149 17.50 15.68 76.61
C ASN A 149 16.56 14.70 75.87
N PRO A 150 15.76 13.87 76.58
CA PRO A 150 14.89 12.88 75.93
C PRO A 150 13.79 13.55 75.10
N LYS A 151 13.21 14.65 75.59
CA LYS A 151 12.09 15.36 74.92
C LYS A 151 12.49 15.94 73.57
N LEU A 152 13.74 16.39 73.42
CA LEU A 152 14.24 16.86 72.12
C LEU A 152 14.42 15.71 71.14
N ARG A 153 14.90 14.54 71.60
CA ARG A 153 15.03 13.34 70.78
C ARG A 153 13.66 12.77 70.36
N GLU A 154 12.66 12.82 71.25
CA GLU A 154 11.27 12.49 70.92
C GLU A 154 10.72 13.39 69.81
N ILE A 155 10.92 14.72 69.90
CA ILE A 155 10.49 15.69 68.88
C ILE A 155 11.26 15.52 67.57
N GLU A 156 12.58 15.33 67.59
CA GLU A 156 13.39 15.08 66.37
C GLU A 156 12.95 13.77 65.67
N LEU A 157 12.64 12.72 66.44
CA LEU A 157 12.08 11.46 65.91
C LEU A 157 10.66 11.63 65.38
N GLU A 158 9.80 12.45 66.01
CA GLU A 158 8.48 12.76 65.49
C GLU A 158 8.52 13.54 64.17
N LEU A 159 9.40 14.54 64.07
CA LEU A 159 9.59 15.32 62.84
C LEU A 159 10.13 14.43 61.71
N HIS A 160 11.08 13.53 62.02
CA HIS A 160 11.56 12.55 61.05
C HIS A 160 10.46 11.56 60.62
N LYS A 161 9.65 11.02 61.56
CA LYS A 161 8.49 10.17 61.24
C LYS A 161 7.48 10.89 60.34
N LYS A 162 7.14 12.15 60.65
CA LYS A 162 6.24 12.98 59.84
C LYS A 162 6.81 13.21 58.44
N HIS A 163 8.11 13.52 58.32
CA HIS A 163 8.76 13.64 57.01
C HIS A 163 8.71 12.33 56.20
N VAL A 164 8.98 11.17 56.82
CA VAL A 164 8.91 9.86 56.17
C VAL A 164 7.49 9.52 55.74
N ILE A 165 6.48 9.75 56.59
CA ILE A 165 5.06 9.56 56.26
C ILE A 165 4.68 10.43 55.05
N ASN A 166 4.95 11.74 55.11
CA ASN A 166 4.63 12.66 54.01
C ASN A 166 5.33 12.25 52.69
N SER A 167 6.60 11.81 52.75
CA SER A 167 7.33 11.35 51.56
C SER A 167 6.79 10.03 50.98
N TRP A 168 6.22 9.17 51.83
CA TRP A 168 5.56 7.95 51.41
C TRP A 168 4.15 8.21 50.86
N GLU A 169 3.45 9.22 51.38
CA GLU A 169 2.19 9.72 50.82
C GLU A 169 2.41 10.30 49.42
N THR A 170 3.44 11.16 49.21
CA THR A 170 3.76 11.65 47.87
C THR A 170 4.18 10.53 46.91
N GLN A 171 5.02 9.56 47.34
CA GLN A 171 5.35 8.40 46.51
C GLN A 171 4.12 7.55 46.12
N LYS A 172 3.14 7.44 47.02
CA LYS A 172 1.89 6.71 46.80
C LYS A 172 0.95 7.45 45.85
N GLU A 173 1.00 8.78 45.83
CA GLU A 173 0.26 9.62 44.88
C GLU A 173 0.95 9.67 43.50
N GLU A 174 2.28 9.79 43.46
CA GLU A 174 3.09 9.64 42.24
C GLU A 174 2.85 8.28 41.58
N LYS A 175 2.86 7.18 42.34
CA LYS A 175 2.59 5.84 41.80
C LYS A 175 1.17 5.72 41.24
N LYS A 176 0.15 6.26 41.90
CA LYS A 176 -1.22 6.30 41.37
C LYS A 176 -1.33 7.12 40.08
N GLN A 177 -0.60 8.23 39.98
CA GLN A 177 -0.57 9.04 38.77
C GLN A 177 0.15 8.32 37.62
N GLN A 178 1.20 7.53 37.92
CA GLN A 178 1.86 6.65 36.96
C GLN A 178 0.91 5.54 36.49
N GLU A 179 0.27 4.81 37.41
CA GLU A 179 -0.73 3.77 37.11
C GLU A 179 -1.87 4.31 36.24
N ALA A 180 -2.45 5.46 36.58
CA ALA A 180 -3.50 6.10 35.78
C ALA A 180 -3.00 6.56 34.39
N ALA A 181 -1.77 7.07 34.30
CA ALA A 181 -1.15 7.47 33.03
C ALA A 181 -0.67 6.27 32.19
N GLU A 182 -0.53 5.09 32.78
CA GLU A 182 -0.28 3.83 32.07
C GLU A 182 -1.60 3.24 31.56
N GLU A 183 -2.64 3.17 32.39
CA GLU A 183 -4.00 2.86 31.96
C GLU A 183 -4.47 3.74 30.79
N GLU A 184 -4.18 5.05 30.81
CA GLU A 184 -4.51 5.94 29.69
C GLU A 184 -3.71 5.64 28.42
N LYS A 185 -2.47 5.15 28.52
CA LYS A 185 -1.68 4.73 27.34
C LYS A 185 -2.21 3.41 26.80
N GLU A 186 -2.50 2.43 27.67
CA GLU A 186 -3.10 1.16 27.27
C GLU A 186 -4.42 1.40 26.53
N LYS A 187 -5.33 2.21 27.09
CA LYS A 187 -6.58 2.60 26.42
C LYS A 187 -6.36 3.31 25.08
N ARG A 188 -5.29 4.08 24.91
CA ARG A 188 -4.94 4.69 23.60
C ARG A 188 -4.46 3.62 22.62
N TYR A 189 -3.54 2.75 23.01
CA TYR A 189 -3.05 1.65 22.17
C TYR A 189 -4.13 0.64 21.81
N GLU A 190 -5.08 0.33 22.71
CA GLU A 190 -6.25 -0.49 22.43
C GLU A 190 -7.16 0.16 21.38
N ASN A 191 -7.41 1.46 21.49
CA ASN A 191 -8.19 2.21 20.49
C ASN A 191 -7.46 2.29 19.14
N GLU A 192 -6.15 2.56 19.13
CA GLU A 192 -5.32 2.54 17.92
C GLU A 192 -5.35 1.16 17.25
N TYR A 193 -5.17 0.08 18.01
CA TYR A 193 -5.27 -1.29 17.53
C TYR A 193 -6.67 -1.61 16.97
N GLU A 194 -7.75 -1.24 17.67
CA GLU A 194 -9.11 -1.42 17.19
C GLU A 194 -9.41 -0.60 15.92
N THR A 195 -8.87 0.62 15.78
CA THR A 195 -8.99 1.39 14.53
C THR A 195 -8.23 0.70 13.39
N ALA A 196 -6.97 0.32 13.59
CA ALA A 196 -6.18 -0.40 12.58
C ALA A 196 -6.83 -1.74 12.16
N ARG A 197 -7.44 -2.46 13.11
CA ARG A 197 -8.21 -3.69 12.89
C ARG A 197 -9.48 -3.42 12.06
N ARG A 198 -10.22 -2.35 12.36
CA ARG A 198 -11.42 -1.95 11.60
C ARG A 198 -11.06 -1.51 10.19
N GLU A 199 -10.05 -0.67 10.02
CA GLU A 199 -9.55 -0.29 8.69
C GLU A 199 -9.06 -1.50 7.88
N ALA A 200 -8.38 -2.46 8.51
CA ALA A 200 -7.96 -3.70 7.84
C ALA A 200 -9.17 -4.52 7.37
N LEU A 201 -10.20 -4.65 8.20
CA LEU A 201 -11.46 -5.31 7.82
C LEU A 201 -12.22 -4.54 6.73
N GLU A 202 -12.17 -3.21 6.72
CA GLU A 202 -12.79 -2.37 5.68
C GLU A 202 -12.02 -2.41 4.36
N ARG A 203 -10.68 -2.47 4.39
CA ARG A 203 -9.85 -2.73 3.20
C ARG A 203 -10.15 -4.10 2.60
N MET A 204 -10.24 -5.15 3.44
CA MET A 204 -10.64 -6.49 2.99
C MET A 204 -12.04 -6.51 2.36
N LYS A 205 -13.04 -5.87 3.01
CA LYS A 205 -14.39 -5.73 2.44
C LYS A 205 -14.40 -4.96 1.12
N ALA A 206 -13.66 -3.86 1.02
CA ALA A 206 -13.57 -3.08 -0.21
C ALA A 206 -12.90 -3.85 -1.36
N GLU A 207 -11.90 -4.69 -1.07
CA GLU A 207 -11.35 -5.64 -2.05
C GLU A 207 -12.35 -6.73 -2.44
N GLU A 208 -13.10 -7.29 -1.49
CA GLU A 208 -14.15 -8.29 -1.75
C GLU A 208 -15.31 -7.69 -2.58
N GLU A 209 -15.74 -6.47 -2.27
CA GLU A 209 -16.74 -5.73 -3.03
C GLU A 209 -16.27 -5.39 -4.45
N ARG A 210 -14.99 -5.00 -4.61
CA ARG A 210 -14.38 -4.81 -5.94
C ARG A 210 -14.35 -6.11 -6.74
N ARG A 211 -13.86 -7.21 -6.16
CA ARG A 211 -13.89 -8.55 -6.81
C ARG A 211 -15.31 -9.01 -7.13
N GLN A 212 -16.30 -8.68 -6.30
CA GLN A 212 -17.71 -8.94 -6.59
C GLN A 212 -18.26 -8.07 -7.72
N LEU A 213 -17.84 -6.80 -7.84
CA LEU A 213 -18.25 -5.92 -8.94
C LEU A 213 -17.59 -6.34 -10.25
N GLU A 214 -16.28 -6.65 -10.23
CA GLU A 214 -15.53 -7.22 -11.35
C GLU A 214 -16.17 -8.53 -11.82
N GLY A 215 -16.47 -9.45 -10.89
CA GLY A 215 -17.16 -10.71 -11.20
C GLY A 215 -18.59 -10.54 -11.71
N LYS A 216 -19.32 -9.49 -11.28
CA LYS A 216 -20.65 -9.13 -11.85
C LYS A 216 -20.49 -8.61 -13.28
N LEU A 217 -19.57 -7.68 -13.51
CA LEU A 217 -19.29 -7.13 -14.85
C LEU A 217 -18.83 -8.21 -15.84
N GLN A 218 -17.97 -9.14 -15.42
CA GLN A 218 -17.60 -10.32 -16.19
C GLN A 218 -18.82 -11.21 -16.48
N ALA A 219 -19.66 -11.50 -15.47
CA ALA A 219 -20.87 -12.31 -15.65
C ALA A 219 -21.91 -11.65 -16.57
N ASP A 220 -22.03 -10.32 -16.55
CA ASP A 220 -22.93 -9.55 -17.41
C ASP A 220 -22.41 -9.42 -18.84
N ALA A 221 -21.09 -9.29 -19.05
CA ALA A 221 -20.47 -9.41 -20.37
C ALA A 221 -20.67 -10.81 -20.98
N LEU A 222 -20.45 -11.87 -20.19
CA LEU A 222 -20.72 -13.25 -20.60
C LEU A 222 -22.22 -13.48 -20.90
N ARG A 223 -23.14 -12.83 -20.17
CA ARG A 223 -24.58 -12.85 -20.48
C ARG A 223 -24.87 -12.19 -21.83
N GLN A 224 -24.27 -11.03 -22.10
CA GLN A 224 -24.41 -10.31 -23.38
C GLN A 224 -23.92 -11.17 -24.56
N GLN A 225 -22.72 -11.74 -24.49
CA GLN A 225 -22.21 -12.68 -25.51
C GLN A 225 -23.13 -13.91 -25.69
N MET A 226 -23.66 -14.46 -24.60
CA MET A 226 -24.64 -15.56 -24.64
C MET A 226 -26.02 -15.15 -25.14
N GLU A 227 -26.38 -13.87 -25.13
CA GLU A 227 -27.61 -13.33 -25.72
C GLU A 227 -27.44 -13.00 -27.20
N GLU A 228 -26.28 -12.45 -27.58
CA GLU A 228 -25.86 -12.31 -28.98
C GLU A 228 -25.84 -13.67 -29.70
N LEU A 229 -25.28 -14.72 -29.07
CA LEU A 229 -25.34 -16.08 -29.62
C LEU A 229 -26.78 -16.58 -29.81
N LYS A 230 -27.71 -16.34 -28.86
CA LYS A 230 -29.13 -16.69 -29.04
C LYS A 230 -29.78 -15.89 -30.18
N VAL A 231 -29.42 -14.62 -30.34
CA VAL A 231 -29.87 -13.79 -31.46
C VAL A 231 -29.33 -14.35 -32.79
N LYS A 232 -28.06 -14.76 -32.87
CA LYS A 232 -27.49 -15.44 -34.05
C LYS A 232 -28.11 -16.80 -34.32
N GLU A 233 -28.54 -17.54 -33.30
CA GLU A 233 -29.34 -18.75 -33.48
C GLU A 233 -30.74 -18.45 -34.03
N MET A 234 -31.42 -17.42 -33.52
CA MET A 234 -32.69 -16.98 -34.08
C MET A 234 -32.53 -16.52 -35.54
N GLU A 235 -31.52 -15.72 -35.87
CA GLU A 235 -31.17 -15.33 -37.24
C GLU A 235 -30.94 -16.55 -38.13
N ALA A 236 -30.12 -17.52 -37.71
CA ALA A 236 -29.90 -18.75 -38.46
C ALA A 236 -31.20 -19.56 -38.70
N THR A 237 -32.16 -19.56 -37.76
CA THR A 237 -33.48 -20.18 -38.01
C THR A 237 -34.40 -19.36 -38.93
N LYS A 238 -34.24 -18.03 -39.02
CA LYS A 238 -34.96 -17.19 -39.99
C LYS A 238 -34.41 -17.44 -41.40
N LEU A 239 -33.09 -17.33 -41.56
CA LEU A 239 -32.41 -17.53 -42.84
C LEU A 239 -32.70 -18.92 -43.43
N LYS A 240 -32.73 -19.98 -42.61
CA LYS A 240 -33.13 -21.33 -43.04
C LYS A 240 -34.59 -21.40 -43.53
N LYS A 241 -35.54 -20.78 -42.82
CA LYS A 241 -36.96 -20.72 -43.25
C LYS A 241 -37.12 -19.93 -44.54
N GLU A 242 -36.35 -18.86 -44.72
CA GLU A 242 -36.30 -18.08 -45.96
C GLU A 242 -35.73 -18.90 -47.12
N GLN A 243 -34.63 -19.64 -46.90
CA GLN A 243 -34.07 -20.58 -47.87
C GLN A 243 -35.08 -21.67 -48.26
N GLU A 244 -35.75 -22.30 -47.30
CA GLU A 244 -36.84 -23.25 -47.57
C GLU A 244 -37.97 -22.63 -48.40
N ASN A 245 -38.38 -21.39 -48.09
CA ASN A 245 -39.46 -20.72 -48.80
C ASN A 245 -39.06 -20.28 -50.21
N LEU A 246 -37.79 -19.93 -50.43
CA LEU A 246 -37.24 -19.68 -51.76
C LEU A 246 -37.13 -20.98 -52.57
N LEU A 247 -36.79 -22.12 -51.94
CA LEU A 247 -36.80 -23.43 -52.59
C LEU A 247 -38.21 -23.88 -52.99
N LYS A 248 -39.22 -23.69 -52.11
CA LYS A 248 -40.65 -23.90 -52.44
C LYS A 248 -41.06 -23.08 -53.67
N GLN A 249 -40.68 -21.79 -53.72
CA GLN A 249 -40.94 -20.94 -54.88
C GLN A 249 -40.24 -21.38 -56.17
N ARG A 250 -39.06 -22.03 -56.11
CA ARG A 250 -38.46 -22.66 -57.31
C ARG A 250 -39.28 -23.85 -57.78
N TRP A 251 -39.60 -24.78 -56.88
CA TRP A 251 -40.38 -25.98 -57.21
C TRP A 251 -41.78 -25.62 -57.74
N GLU A 252 -42.42 -24.57 -57.21
CA GLU A 252 -43.69 -24.05 -57.73
C GLU A 252 -43.57 -23.54 -59.18
N LEU A 253 -42.48 -22.87 -59.53
CA LEU A 253 -42.22 -22.40 -60.90
C LEU A 253 -41.83 -23.54 -61.83
N GLU A 254 -41.00 -24.47 -61.38
CA GLU A 254 -40.62 -25.68 -62.12
C GLU A 254 -41.85 -26.53 -62.43
N ARG A 255 -42.77 -26.68 -61.47
CA ARG A 255 -44.08 -27.34 -61.66
C ARG A 255 -44.97 -26.59 -62.66
N LEU A 256 -45.07 -25.26 -62.58
CA LEU A 256 -45.84 -24.45 -63.54
C LEU A 256 -45.25 -24.50 -64.96
N GLU A 257 -43.92 -24.59 -65.08
CA GLU A 257 -43.25 -24.85 -66.35
C GLU A 257 -43.57 -26.25 -66.90
N GLU A 258 -43.55 -27.27 -66.06
CA GLU A 258 -43.92 -28.64 -66.44
C GLU A 258 -45.38 -28.76 -66.85
N GLU A 259 -46.32 -28.16 -66.10
CA GLU A 259 -47.73 -28.03 -66.47
C GLU A 259 -47.86 -27.40 -67.87
N ARG A 260 -47.13 -26.32 -68.16
CA ARG A 260 -47.12 -25.68 -69.49
C ARG A 260 -46.55 -26.60 -70.58
N LYS A 261 -45.44 -27.30 -70.31
CA LYS A 261 -44.79 -28.25 -71.24
C LYS A 261 -45.72 -29.44 -71.54
N GLN A 262 -46.40 -29.97 -70.53
CA GLN A 262 -47.40 -31.04 -70.67
C GLN A 262 -48.58 -30.57 -71.52
N MET A 263 -49.15 -29.39 -71.23
CA MET A 263 -50.24 -28.83 -72.04
C MET A 263 -49.82 -28.63 -73.50
N ALA A 264 -48.63 -28.07 -73.78
CA ALA A 264 -48.12 -27.92 -75.14
C ALA A 264 -48.00 -29.27 -75.88
N ALA A 265 -47.51 -30.31 -75.20
CA ALA A 265 -47.44 -31.66 -75.75
C ALA A 265 -48.83 -32.29 -76.00
N LEU A 266 -49.85 -31.95 -75.19
CA LEU A 266 -51.24 -32.35 -75.45
C LEU A 266 -51.84 -31.64 -76.67
N TRP A 267 -51.57 -30.34 -76.85
CA TRP A 267 -51.97 -29.61 -78.07
C TRP A 267 -51.35 -30.23 -79.33
N GLN A 268 -50.04 -30.49 -79.34
CA GLN A 268 -49.36 -31.14 -80.47
C GLN A 268 -49.95 -32.53 -80.79
N LYS A 269 -50.24 -33.35 -79.76
CA LYS A 269 -50.92 -34.65 -79.94
C LYS A 269 -52.34 -34.49 -80.50
N ALA A 270 -53.08 -33.46 -80.09
CA ALA A 270 -54.42 -33.19 -80.59
C ALA A 270 -54.40 -32.71 -82.07
N GLU A 271 -53.43 -31.90 -82.46
CA GLU A 271 -53.21 -31.43 -83.84
C GLU A 271 -52.82 -32.59 -84.77
N LEU A 272 -51.83 -33.40 -84.40
CA LEU A 272 -51.48 -34.64 -85.12
C LEU A 272 -52.67 -35.60 -85.20
N GLY A 273 -53.44 -35.74 -84.11
CA GLY A 273 -54.66 -36.53 -84.08
C GLY A 273 -55.79 -35.98 -84.97
N ARG A 274 -55.85 -34.68 -85.28
CA ARG A 274 -56.76 -34.11 -86.28
C ARG A 274 -56.28 -34.45 -87.69
N PHE A 275 -54.99 -34.28 -87.97
CA PHE A 275 -54.37 -34.56 -89.26
C PHE A 275 -54.55 -36.02 -89.69
N LEU A 276 -54.25 -36.98 -88.80
CA LEU A 276 -54.43 -38.41 -89.08
C LEU A 276 -55.89 -38.79 -89.34
N ARG A 277 -56.85 -38.22 -88.59
CA ARG A 277 -58.29 -38.42 -88.85
C ARG A 277 -58.73 -37.83 -90.18
N HIS A 278 -58.19 -36.68 -90.59
CA HIS A 278 -58.47 -36.13 -91.92
C HIS A 278 -57.95 -37.05 -93.03
N GLN A 279 -56.71 -37.55 -92.94
CA GLN A 279 -56.16 -38.50 -93.90
C GLN A 279 -56.97 -39.79 -94.00
N TYR A 280 -57.36 -40.38 -92.86
CA TYR A 280 -58.18 -41.59 -92.84
C TYR A 280 -59.58 -41.37 -93.41
N ASN A 281 -60.23 -40.24 -93.09
CA ASN A 281 -61.53 -39.87 -93.67
C ASN A 281 -61.44 -39.67 -95.19
N VAL A 282 -60.35 -39.08 -95.71
CA VAL A 282 -60.12 -38.96 -97.17
C VAL A 282 -59.95 -40.33 -97.83
N GLN A 283 -59.31 -41.30 -97.16
CA GLN A 283 -59.21 -42.68 -97.66
C GLN A 283 -60.56 -43.40 -97.64
N LEU A 284 -61.35 -43.28 -96.57
CA LEU A 284 -62.70 -43.84 -96.49
C LEU A 284 -63.63 -43.24 -97.55
N ASN A 285 -63.60 -41.92 -97.74
CA ASN A 285 -64.42 -41.23 -98.74
C ASN A 285 -64.10 -41.74 -100.16
N ARG A 286 -62.83 -41.98 -100.49
CA ARG A 286 -62.45 -42.59 -101.77
C ARG A 286 -63.00 -44.01 -101.94
N ARG A 287 -62.97 -44.86 -100.91
CA ARG A 287 -63.53 -46.22 -101.02
C ARG A 287 -65.07 -46.24 -101.07
N THR A 288 -65.73 -45.31 -100.39
CA THR A 288 -67.19 -45.16 -100.50
C THR A 288 -67.62 -44.60 -101.87
N GLN A 289 -66.84 -43.69 -102.45
CA GLN A 289 -67.04 -43.24 -103.84
C GLN A 289 -66.91 -44.41 -104.84
N GLN A 290 -65.86 -45.23 -104.72
CA GLN A 290 -65.72 -46.44 -105.54
C GLN A 290 -66.92 -47.39 -105.41
N ILE A 291 -67.40 -47.62 -104.18
CA ILE A 291 -68.59 -48.49 -103.95
C ILE A 291 -69.86 -47.85 -104.53
N GLN A 292 -69.98 -46.51 -104.54
CA GLN A 292 -71.08 -45.81 -105.20
C GLN A 292 -70.98 -45.93 -106.74
N GLU A 293 -69.79 -45.81 -107.32
CA GLU A 293 -69.53 -46.03 -108.75
C GLU A 293 -69.79 -47.49 -109.17
N GLU A 294 -69.38 -48.46 -108.37
CA GLU A 294 -69.68 -49.90 -108.50
C GLU A 294 -71.22 -50.12 -108.52
N LEU A 295 -71.95 -49.62 -107.51
CA LEU A 295 -73.41 -49.76 -107.42
C LEU A 295 -74.18 -48.96 -108.48
N GLU A 296 -73.65 -47.84 -108.96
CA GLU A 296 -74.23 -47.11 -110.09
C GLU A 296 -74.06 -47.86 -111.42
N ALA A 297 -72.95 -48.58 -111.62
CA ALA A 297 -72.78 -49.45 -112.78
C ALA A 297 -73.80 -50.60 -112.76
N ASP A 298 -73.96 -51.28 -111.62
CA ASP A 298 -74.98 -52.32 -111.43
C ASP A 298 -76.40 -51.78 -111.67
N ARG A 299 -76.70 -50.58 -111.15
CA ARG A 299 -77.97 -49.89 -111.41
C ARG A 299 -78.18 -49.62 -112.90
N ARG A 300 -77.15 -49.15 -113.63
CA ARG A 300 -77.25 -48.87 -115.08
C ARG A 300 -77.51 -50.16 -115.87
N ILE A 301 -76.92 -51.30 -115.46
CA ILE A 301 -77.22 -52.62 -116.05
C ILE A 301 -78.68 -53.01 -115.82
N LEU A 302 -79.19 -52.87 -114.59
CA LEU A 302 -80.60 -53.15 -114.28
C LEU A 302 -81.56 -52.20 -115.00
N GLN A 303 -81.18 -50.92 -115.20
CA GLN A 303 -81.96 -49.97 -116.00
C GLN A 303 -82.00 -50.36 -117.48
N ALA A 304 -80.89 -50.81 -118.08
CA ALA A 304 -80.89 -51.30 -119.46
C ALA A 304 -81.81 -52.51 -119.63
N LEU A 305 -81.80 -53.47 -118.69
CA LEU A 305 -82.72 -54.62 -118.70
C LEU A 305 -84.19 -54.20 -118.56
N LEU A 306 -84.48 -53.17 -117.76
CA LEU A 306 -85.84 -52.62 -117.64
C LEU A 306 -86.25 -51.79 -118.86
N GLU A 307 -85.32 -51.12 -119.55
CA GLU A 307 -85.58 -50.39 -120.78
C GLU A 307 -85.88 -51.36 -121.94
N GLU A 308 -85.19 -52.50 -122.02
CA GLU A 308 -85.54 -53.63 -122.91
C GLU A 308 -86.93 -54.21 -122.58
N GLU A 309 -87.26 -54.45 -121.30
CA GLU A 309 -88.62 -54.86 -120.90
C GLU A 309 -89.69 -53.80 -121.26
N ASP A 310 -89.39 -52.53 -121.08
CA ASP A 310 -90.30 -51.44 -121.42
C ASP A 310 -90.42 -51.23 -122.92
N GLU A 311 -89.41 -51.54 -123.73
CA GLU A 311 -89.53 -51.54 -125.19
C GLU A 311 -90.44 -52.67 -125.69
N ASN A 312 -90.38 -53.84 -125.06
CA ASN A 312 -91.38 -54.90 -125.25
C ASN A 312 -92.80 -54.44 -124.85
N ARG A 313 -92.96 -53.50 -123.91
CA ARG A 313 -94.26 -52.91 -123.50
C ARG A 313 -94.71 -51.74 -124.39
N ARG A 314 -93.78 -50.95 -124.95
CA ARG A 314 -94.05 -49.74 -125.77
C ARG A 314 -94.84 -50.07 -127.05
N VAL A 315 -94.71 -51.29 -127.56
CA VAL A 315 -95.48 -51.86 -128.69
C VAL A 315 -97.01 -51.66 -128.59
N HIS A 316 -97.55 -51.39 -127.39
CA HIS A 316 -98.99 -51.33 -127.13
C HIS A 316 -99.62 -49.92 -126.92
N LEU A 317 -98.87 -48.80 -126.89
CA LEU A 317 -99.38 -47.53 -126.31
C LEU A 317 -99.24 -46.22 -127.14
N ALA A 318 -99.23 -46.36 -128.48
CA ALA A 318 -99.01 -45.32 -129.52
C ALA A 318 -99.93 -44.05 -129.56
N ARG A 319 -100.56 -43.65 -128.45
CA ARG A 319 -101.33 -42.40 -128.31
C ARG A 319 -101.09 -41.62 -127.01
N ARG A 320 -100.31 -42.15 -126.07
CA ARG A 320 -99.82 -41.38 -124.91
C ARG A 320 -98.52 -40.62 -125.22
N GLU A 321 -97.81 -41.09 -126.24
CA GLU A 321 -96.44 -40.73 -126.58
C GLU A 321 -96.24 -39.25 -126.95
N GLN A 322 -97.19 -38.60 -127.65
CA GLN A 322 -97.01 -37.21 -128.07
C GLN A 322 -97.00 -36.23 -126.87
N ALA A 323 -97.99 -36.34 -125.98
CA ALA A 323 -98.00 -35.56 -124.73
C ALA A 323 -96.84 -35.94 -123.79
N GLN A 324 -96.35 -37.20 -123.86
CA GLN A 324 -95.15 -37.62 -123.16
C GLN A 324 -93.86 -37.02 -123.78
N ALA A 325 -93.81 -36.84 -125.11
CA ALA A 325 -92.67 -36.29 -125.83
C ALA A 325 -92.49 -34.78 -125.57
N ASP A 326 -93.56 -33.99 -125.61
CA ASP A 326 -93.49 -32.55 -125.30
C ASP A 326 -93.07 -32.32 -123.85
N VAL A 327 -93.62 -33.10 -122.92
CA VAL A 327 -93.22 -33.10 -121.50
C VAL A 327 -91.78 -33.60 -121.32
N ALA A 328 -91.32 -34.58 -122.09
CA ALA A 328 -89.93 -35.05 -122.05
C ALA A 328 -88.94 -34.03 -122.63
N TRP A 329 -89.31 -33.29 -123.66
CA TRP A 329 -88.49 -32.22 -124.21
C TRP A 329 -88.34 -31.06 -123.22
N MET A 330 -89.45 -30.58 -122.64
CA MET A 330 -89.39 -29.55 -121.59
C MET A 330 -88.61 -30.00 -120.36
N LYS A 331 -88.73 -31.28 -119.95
CA LYS A 331 -87.91 -31.86 -118.87
C LYS A 331 -86.43 -31.81 -119.20
N ARG A 332 -86.00 -32.28 -120.38
CA ARG A 332 -84.59 -32.26 -120.81
C ARG A 332 -84.01 -30.85 -120.79
N VAL A 333 -84.72 -29.86 -121.35
CA VAL A 333 -84.27 -28.46 -121.36
C VAL A 333 -84.15 -27.90 -119.93
N ILE A 334 -85.07 -28.23 -119.03
CA ILE A 334 -84.99 -27.83 -117.61
C ILE A 334 -83.84 -28.56 -116.88
N GLU A 335 -83.63 -29.85 -117.17
CA GLU A 335 -82.54 -30.66 -116.62
C GLU A 335 -81.16 -30.17 -117.08
N GLU A 336 -81.03 -29.73 -118.34
CA GLU A 336 -79.82 -29.10 -118.90
C GLU A 336 -79.53 -27.75 -118.22
N GLN A 337 -80.53 -26.87 -118.07
CA GLN A 337 -80.36 -25.60 -117.35
C GLN A 337 -80.00 -25.83 -115.87
N LEU A 338 -80.63 -26.81 -115.21
CA LEU A 338 -80.32 -27.20 -113.84
C LEU A 338 -78.89 -27.73 -113.68
N GLN A 339 -78.35 -28.43 -114.69
CA GLN A 339 -76.94 -28.86 -114.71
C GLN A 339 -75.99 -27.67 -114.86
N LEU A 340 -76.31 -26.69 -115.70
CA LEU A 340 -75.50 -25.48 -115.87
C LEU A 340 -75.49 -24.60 -114.61
N GLU A 341 -76.63 -24.43 -113.93
CA GLU A 341 -76.65 -23.71 -112.65
C GLU A 341 -75.90 -24.47 -111.55
N ARG A 342 -76.00 -25.81 -111.48
CA ARG A 342 -75.18 -26.62 -110.55
C ARG A 342 -73.69 -26.50 -110.81
N ALA A 343 -73.26 -26.36 -112.07
CA ALA A 343 -71.86 -26.09 -112.40
C ALA A 343 -71.43 -24.70 -111.91
N ARG A 344 -72.24 -23.65 -112.15
CA ARG A 344 -72.00 -22.29 -111.63
C ARG A 344 -71.97 -22.23 -110.10
N GLU A 345 -72.90 -22.92 -109.43
CA GLU A 345 -72.92 -23.08 -107.98
C GLU A 345 -71.65 -23.79 -107.48
N ALA A 346 -71.16 -24.81 -108.18
CA ALA A 346 -69.94 -25.52 -107.82
C ALA A 346 -68.68 -24.66 -108.00
N GLU A 347 -68.58 -23.89 -109.10
CA GLU A 347 -67.51 -22.92 -109.35
C GLU A 347 -67.48 -21.84 -108.26
N LEU A 348 -68.63 -21.23 -107.96
CA LEU A 348 -68.76 -20.23 -106.88
C LEU A 348 -68.41 -20.84 -105.51
N GLN A 349 -68.86 -22.07 -105.22
CA GLN A 349 -68.48 -22.77 -103.99
C GLN A 349 -66.97 -23.08 -103.93
N MET A 350 -66.29 -23.31 -105.05
CA MET A 350 -64.84 -23.52 -105.07
C MET A 350 -64.08 -22.23 -104.77
N LEU A 351 -64.45 -21.12 -105.42
CA LEU A 351 -63.88 -19.79 -105.12
C LEU A 351 -64.07 -19.42 -103.65
N LEU A 352 -65.30 -19.54 -103.13
CA LEU A 352 -65.61 -19.28 -101.71
C LEU A 352 -64.82 -20.19 -100.74
N ARG A 353 -64.54 -21.45 -101.12
CA ARG A 353 -63.69 -22.36 -100.34
C ARG A 353 -62.21 -21.94 -100.38
N GLU A 354 -61.75 -21.35 -101.47
CA GLU A 354 -60.35 -20.96 -101.66
C GLU A 354 -60.04 -19.62 -100.98
N GLU A 355 -60.92 -18.63 -101.12
CA GLU A 355 -60.90 -17.40 -100.32
C GLU A 355 -60.95 -17.71 -98.82
N ALA A 356 -61.83 -18.63 -98.39
CA ALA A 356 -61.91 -19.06 -96.99
C ALA A 356 -60.63 -19.76 -96.48
N LYS A 357 -59.96 -20.58 -97.30
CA LYS A 357 -58.65 -21.19 -96.96
C LYS A 357 -57.59 -20.11 -96.79
N GLU A 358 -57.43 -19.22 -97.77
CA GLU A 358 -56.42 -18.17 -97.70
C GLU A 358 -56.60 -17.26 -96.48
N MET A 359 -57.85 -16.86 -96.19
CA MET A 359 -58.15 -16.03 -95.03
C MET A 359 -57.94 -16.77 -93.71
N TRP A 360 -58.17 -18.10 -93.69
CA TRP A 360 -57.84 -18.94 -92.55
C TRP A 360 -56.32 -19.07 -92.34
N GLU A 361 -55.54 -19.36 -93.38
CA GLU A 361 -54.07 -19.48 -93.33
C GLU A 361 -53.41 -18.17 -92.89
N LYS A 362 -53.86 -17.03 -93.43
CA LYS A 362 -53.43 -15.68 -93.00
C LYS A 362 -53.67 -15.50 -91.50
N ARG A 363 -54.83 -15.91 -90.98
CA ARG A 363 -55.18 -15.78 -89.57
C ARG A 363 -54.45 -16.78 -88.67
N GLU A 364 -54.21 -18.01 -89.11
CA GLU A 364 -53.38 -18.98 -88.40
C GLU A 364 -51.92 -18.52 -88.29
N ALA A 365 -51.38 -17.89 -89.35
CA ALA A 365 -50.03 -17.31 -89.33
C ALA A 365 -49.92 -16.13 -88.36
N GLU A 366 -50.93 -15.26 -88.29
CA GLU A 366 -51.03 -14.21 -87.26
C GLU A 366 -51.10 -14.81 -85.85
N TRP A 367 -51.98 -15.79 -85.61
CA TRP A 367 -52.06 -16.47 -84.32
C TRP A 367 -50.81 -17.27 -83.97
N ALA A 368 -50.04 -17.78 -84.94
CA ALA A 368 -48.75 -18.42 -84.71
C ALA A 368 -47.68 -17.40 -84.28
N ARG A 369 -47.67 -16.20 -84.88
CA ARG A 369 -46.82 -15.08 -84.45
C ARG A 369 -47.21 -14.58 -83.05
N GLU A 370 -48.50 -14.41 -82.76
CA GLU A 370 -49.01 -14.04 -81.43
C GLU A 370 -48.61 -15.08 -80.37
N ARG A 371 -48.81 -16.39 -80.65
CA ARG A 371 -48.40 -17.49 -79.76
C ARG A 371 -46.89 -17.45 -79.51
N SER A 372 -46.09 -17.35 -80.57
CA SER A 372 -44.63 -17.26 -80.48
C SER A 372 -44.15 -16.06 -79.63
N ALA A 373 -44.81 -14.91 -79.74
CA ALA A 373 -44.51 -13.73 -78.94
C ALA A 373 -44.90 -13.93 -77.46
N ARG A 374 -46.09 -14.50 -77.19
CA ARG A 374 -46.54 -14.84 -75.82
C ARG A 374 -45.63 -15.88 -75.16
N ASP A 375 -45.14 -16.87 -75.91
CA ASP A 375 -44.23 -17.89 -75.39
C ASP A 375 -42.83 -17.33 -75.09
N ARG A 376 -42.30 -16.42 -75.91
CA ARG A 376 -41.05 -15.69 -75.62
C ARG A 376 -41.18 -14.82 -74.36
N LEU A 377 -42.20 -13.96 -74.30
CA LEU A 377 -42.44 -13.12 -73.12
C LEU A 377 -42.63 -13.94 -71.84
N MET A 378 -43.31 -15.09 -71.93
CA MET A 378 -43.46 -15.98 -70.80
C MET A 378 -42.16 -16.69 -70.40
N SER A 379 -41.28 -17.08 -71.33
CA SER A 379 -39.97 -17.64 -71.00
C SER A 379 -39.03 -16.58 -70.40
N GLU A 380 -39.12 -15.33 -70.83
CA GLU A 380 -38.43 -14.18 -70.23
C GLU A 380 -38.91 -13.92 -68.79
N VAL A 381 -40.23 -13.94 -68.54
CA VAL A 381 -40.81 -13.81 -67.19
C VAL A 381 -40.39 -14.97 -66.29
N LEU A 382 -40.44 -16.21 -66.77
CA LEU A 382 -40.07 -17.40 -65.99
C LEU A 382 -38.57 -17.42 -65.66
N THR A 383 -37.69 -17.25 -66.66
CA THR A 383 -36.23 -17.22 -66.44
C THR A 383 -35.79 -16.00 -65.63
N GLY A 384 -36.44 -14.84 -65.81
CA GLY A 384 -36.23 -13.65 -64.98
C GLY A 384 -36.62 -13.90 -63.52
N ARG A 385 -37.75 -14.56 -63.26
CA ARG A 385 -38.14 -14.94 -61.91
C ARG A 385 -37.24 -16.02 -61.31
N GLN A 386 -36.79 -16.98 -62.11
CA GLN A 386 -35.85 -18.02 -61.68
C GLN A 386 -34.52 -17.39 -61.22
N LYS A 387 -33.99 -16.41 -61.98
CA LYS A 387 -32.80 -15.62 -61.61
C LYS A 387 -33.00 -14.85 -60.30
N GLN A 388 -34.14 -14.18 -60.10
CA GLN A 388 -34.45 -13.50 -58.82
C GLN A 388 -34.41 -14.46 -57.61
N ILE A 389 -34.80 -15.73 -57.77
CA ILE A 389 -34.77 -16.74 -56.71
C ILE A 389 -33.40 -17.48 -56.65
N GLN A 390 -32.55 -17.32 -57.67
CA GLN A 390 -31.14 -17.67 -57.61
C GLN A 390 -30.36 -16.63 -56.81
N GLU A 391 -30.44 -15.36 -57.20
CA GLU A 391 -29.87 -14.21 -56.50
C GLU A 391 -30.24 -14.17 -55.01
N LYS A 392 -31.52 -14.37 -54.66
CA LYS A 392 -31.96 -14.39 -53.26
C LYS A 392 -31.45 -15.57 -52.44
N ILE A 393 -31.28 -16.75 -53.05
CA ILE A 393 -30.68 -17.90 -52.34
C ILE A 393 -29.17 -17.71 -52.20
N GLU A 394 -28.50 -17.05 -53.14
CA GLU A 394 -27.10 -16.66 -52.97
C GLU A 394 -26.88 -15.58 -51.92
N GLN A 395 -27.76 -14.57 -51.85
CA GLN A 395 -27.76 -13.55 -50.80
C GLN A 395 -27.96 -14.19 -49.42
N ASN A 396 -29.04 -14.95 -49.25
CA ASN A 396 -29.32 -15.68 -48.02
C ASN A 396 -28.19 -16.67 -47.63
N ARG A 397 -27.53 -17.30 -48.61
CA ARG A 397 -26.34 -18.12 -48.35
C ARG A 397 -25.16 -17.30 -47.83
N ARG A 398 -24.87 -16.12 -48.39
CA ARG A 398 -23.80 -15.22 -47.91
C ARG A 398 -24.12 -14.73 -46.48
N GLU A 399 -25.36 -14.36 -46.23
CA GLU A 399 -25.87 -13.99 -44.90
C GLU A 399 -25.73 -15.16 -43.89
N GLN A 400 -25.98 -16.40 -44.30
CA GLN A 400 -25.72 -17.60 -43.47
C GLN A 400 -24.22 -17.80 -43.21
N GLU A 401 -23.37 -17.71 -44.23
CA GLU A 401 -21.91 -17.86 -44.09
C GLU A 401 -21.31 -16.76 -43.20
N GLU A 402 -21.80 -15.53 -43.28
CA GLU A 402 -21.43 -14.42 -42.39
C GLU A 402 -21.96 -14.64 -40.96
N SER A 403 -23.22 -15.06 -40.79
CA SER A 403 -23.80 -15.36 -39.48
C SER A 403 -23.03 -16.49 -38.76
N LEU A 404 -22.55 -17.48 -39.52
CA LEU A 404 -21.70 -18.56 -39.00
C LEU A 404 -20.32 -18.05 -38.57
N ARG A 405 -19.66 -17.19 -39.35
CA ARG A 405 -18.36 -16.59 -38.96
C ARG A 405 -18.45 -15.79 -37.67
N HIS A 406 -19.48 -14.96 -37.51
CA HIS A 406 -19.70 -14.20 -36.27
C HIS A 406 -20.04 -15.11 -35.09
N ARG A 407 -20.83 -16.17 -35.31
CA ARG A 407 -21.08 -17.20 -34.29
C ARG A 407 -19.79 -17.91 -33.85
N GLU A 408 -18.93 -18.28 -34.79
CA GLU A 408 -17.65 -18.93 -34.51
C GLU A 408 -16.69 -18.00 -33.74
N GLN A 409 -16.67 -16.71 -34.05
CA GLN A 409 -15.90 -15.71 -33.29
C GLN A 409 -16.39 -15.66 -31.84
N LEU A 410 -17.69 -15.44 -31.61
CA LEU A 410 -18.28 -15.41 -30.26
C LEU A 410 -18.05 -16.71 -29.47
N ILE A 411 -18.02 -17.87 -30.13
CA ILE A 411 -17.69 -19.15 -29.47
C ILE A 411 -16.22 -19.20 -29.05
N ARG A 412 -15.28 -18.77 -29.92
CA ARG A 412 -13.85 -18.72 -29.59
C ARG A 412 -13.57 -17.74 -28.46
N ASP A 413 -14.17 -16.55 -28.50
CA ASP A 413 -14.04 -15.54 -27.44
C ASP A 413 -14.51 -16.09 -26.08
N LEU A 414 -15.61 -16.85 -26.06
CA LEU A 414 -16.13 -17.52 -24.87
C LEU A 414 -15.26 -18.71 -24.42
N GLU A 415 -14.63 -19.44 -25.34
CA GLU A 415 -13.69 -20.51 -25.03
C GLU A 415 -12.39 -19.96 -24.45
N GLU A 416 -11.84 -18.88 -25.02
CA GLU A 416 -10.67 -18.17 -24.50
C GLU A 416 -10.94 -17.54 -23.13
N ALA A 417 -12.10 -16.91 -22.93
CA ALA A 417 -12.54 -16.38 -21.63
C ALA A 417 -12.74 -17.50 -20.58
N ARG A 418 -13.21 -18.68 -21.00
CA ARG A 418 -13.36 -19.85 -20.12
C ARG A 418 -12.01 -20.47 -19.77
N GLU A 419 -11.06 -20.49 -20.70
CA GLU A 419 -9.71 -21.00 -20.46
C GLU A 419 -8.89 -20.08 -19.55
N SER A 420 -8.89 -18.76 -19.79
CA SER A 420 -8.21 -17.79 -18.91
C SER A 420 -8.76 -17.87 -17.49
N ALA A 421 -10.08 -17.82 -17.32
CA ALA A 421 -10.76 -18.00 -16.03
C ALA A 421 -10.62 -19.41 -15.42
N HIS A 422 -10.00 -20.38 -16.11
CA HIS A 422 -9.60 -21.68 -15.57
C HIS A 422 -8.10 -21.73 -15.21
N ARG A 423 -7.24 -21.02 -15.95
CA ARG A 423 -5.82 -20.81 -15.64
C ARG A 423 -5.66 -19.99 -14.36
N GLU A 424 -6.32 -18.82 -14.27
CA GLU A 424 -6.35 -17.97 -13.06
C GLU A 424 -6.81 -18.74 -11.81
N LYS A 425 -7.78 -19.64 -11.95
CA LYS A 425 -8.25 -20.48 -10.83
C LYS A 425 -7.18 -21.45 -10.36
N LYS A 426 -6.52 -22.16 -11.29
CA LYS A 426 -5.38 -23.03 -10.98
C LYS A 426 -4.24 -22.27 -10.33
N GLU A 427 -3.83 -21.14 -10.91
CA GLU A 427 -2.80 -20.26 -10.33
C GLU A 427 -3.19 -19.80 -8.92
N SER A 428 -4.46 -19.47 -8.68
CA SER A 428 -4.95 -19.14 -7.34
C SER A 428 -4.94 -20.33 -6.37
N GLU A 429 -5.14 -21.55 -6.84
CA GLU A 429 -5.13 -22.78 -6.04
C GLU A 429 -3.71 -23.24 -5.75
N GLU A 430 -2.81 -23.12 -6.72
CA GLU A 430 -1.37 -23.30 -6.61
C GLU A 430 -0.80 -22.32 -5.59
N LEU A 431 -1.08 -21.01 -5.71
CA LEU A 431 -0.68 -19.99 -4.73
C LEU A 431 -1.24 -20.25 -3.33
N LYS A 432 -2.51 -20.67 -3.20
CA LYS A 432 -3.08 -21.09 -1.90
C LYS A 432 -2.36 -22.31 -1.33
N SER A 433 -2.01 -23.29 -2.16
CA SER A 433 -1.31 -24.50 -1.72
C SER A 433 0.15 -24.24 -1.35
N ALA A 434 0.85 -23.38 -2.09
CA ALA A 434 2.20 -22.92 -1.77
C ALA A 434 2.21 -22.10 -0.47
N ARG A 435 1.27 -21.17 -0.30
CA ARG A 435 1.07 -20.41 0.94
C ARG A 435 0.72 -21.32 2.13
N LYS A 436 -0.06 -22.38 1.90
CA LYS A 436 -0.37 -23.39 2.91
C LYS A 436 0.87 -24.21 3.29
N GLN A 437 1.68 -24.64 2.31
CA GLN A 437 2.94 -25.34 2.54
C GLN A 437 3.98 -24.45 3.23
N GLU A 438 4.03 -23.15 2.90
CA GLU A 438 4.86 -22.14 3.57
C GLU A 438 4.50 -22.02 5.07
N LEU A 439 3.19 -21.93 5.38
CA LEU A 439 2.71 -21.88 6.76
C LEU A 439 2.89 -23.21 7.50
N GLU A 440 2.65 -24.35 6.84
CA GLU A 440 2.91 -25.69 7.38
C GLU A 440 4.40 -25.92 7.64
N ALA A 441 5.29 -25.35 6.83
CA ALA A 441 6.74 -25.34 7.08
C ALA A 441 7.11 -24.43 8.26
N GLN A 442 6.54 -23.23 8.39
CA GLN A 442 6.78 -22.34 9.54
C GLN A 442 6.34 -22.97 10.87
N VAL A 443 5.18 -23.64 10.89
CA VAL A 443 4.69 -24.39 12.06
C VAL A 443 5.51 -25.67 12.28
N GLY A 444 5.86 -26.40 11.22
CA GLY A 444 6.69 -27.62 11.29
C GLY A 444 8.14 -27.38 11.70
N LEU A 445 8.68 -26.18 11.44
CA LEU A 445 9.98 -25.68 11.92
C LEU A 445 9.93 -25.15 13.36
N SER A 446 8.78 -25.26 14.04
CA SER A 446 8.61 -24.94 15.47
C SER A 446 8.46 -26.17 16.39
N PRO A 447 9.28 -27.24 16.30
CA PRO A 447 9.18 -28.41 17.20
C PRO A 447 9.84 -28.12 18.57
N GLY A 448 9.24 -27.23 19.35
CA GLY A 448 9.72 -26.85 20.68
C GLY A 448 8.56 -26.53 21.63
N MET A 449 8.48 -27.26 22.75
CA MET A 449 7.48 -27.10 23.82
C MET A 449 6.01 -27.35 23.41
N ASN A 450 5.59 -28.64 23.40
CA ASN A 450 4.35 -29.17 24.02
C ASN A 450 3.90 -30.54 23.45
N ALA A 451 4.75 -31.57 23.57
CA ALA A 451 4.41 -32.95 23.23
C ALA A 451 5.03 -33.95 24.24
N ARG A 452 4.45 -34.07 25.44
CA ARG A 452 4.96 -34.96 26.49
C ARG A 452 3.86 -35.68 27.31
N ALA A 453 2.85 -36.25 26.64
CA ALA A 453 1.81 -37.05 27.30
C ALA A 453 1.08 -38.03 26.36
N ALA A 454 1.78 -39.01 25.77
CA ALA A 454 1.18 -40.22 25.20
C ALA A 454 2.23 -41.35 25.15
N GLY A 455 1.94 -42.50 25.77
CA GLY A 455 2.84 -43.67 25.75
C GLY A 455 2.46 -44.67 24.66
N PRO A 456 3.41 -45.49 24.15
CA PRO A 456 3.11 -46.56 23.22
C PRO A 456 2.39 -47.73 23.93
N ALA A 457 1.45 -48.36 23.25
CA ALA A 457 0.74 -49.55 23.72
C ALA A 457 0.85 -50.69 22.70
N GLU A 458 1.89 -51.50 22.84
CA GLU A 458 2.06 -52.76 22.09
C GLU A 458 1.43 -53.93 22.86
N VAL A 459 0.40 -54.58 22.31
CA VAL A 459 0.01 -55.95 22.67
C VAL A 459 -0.51 -56.68 21.40
N PRO A 460 -0.02 -57.88 21.06
CA PRO A 460 -0.41 -58.60 19.84
C PRO A 460 -1.66 -59.49 20.01
N ALA A 461 -2.21 -59.97 18.89
CA ALA A 461 -3.37 -60.85 18.86
C ALA A 461 -3.01 -62.33 19.17
N PRO A 462 -3.80 -63.05 20.00
CA PRO A 462 -3.66 -64.49 20.20
C PRO A 462 -4.55 -65.31 19.26
N SER A 463 -4.03 -66.41 18.72
CA SER A 463 -4.75 -67.34 17.84
C SER A 463 -5.22 -68.60 18.59
N TRP A 464 -6.50 -68.95 18.48
CA TRP A 464 -6.99 -70.30 18.81
C TRP A 464 -8.10 -70.77 17.86
N HIS A 465 -7.89 -71.95 17.27
CA HIS A 465 -8.92 -72.78 16.66
C HIS A 465 -9.18 -74.00 17.55
N ARG A 466 -10.23 -74.78 17.21
CA ARG A 466 -10.52 -76.18 17.64
C ARG A 466 -11.29 -76.33 18.97
N VAL A 467 -12.36 -77.13 19.08
CA VAL A 467 -13.37 -77.63 18.11
C VAL A 467 -14.55 -78.27 18.87
N GLN A 468 -15.78 -78.20 18.35
CA GLN A 468 -16.82 -79.26 18.30
C GLN A 468 -18.19 -78.70 17.87
N GLY A 469 -18.96 -79.49 17.13
CA GLY A 469 -20.41 -79.33 16.88
C GLY A 469 -21.11 -80.64 17.27
N PRO A 470 -22.14 -81.15 16.55
CA PRO A 470 -22.92 -80.51 15.48
C PRO A 470 -24.45 -80.73 15.56
N LEU A 471 -25.23 -79.93 14.82
CA LEU A 471 -26.56 -80.30 14.28
C LEU A 471 -26.68 -79.62 12.90
N THR A 472 -26.29 -80.26 11.80
CA THR A 472 -27.15 -81.11 10.94
C THR A 472 -28.48 -80.47 10.51
N TYR A 473 -28.48 -79.78 9.38
CA TYR A 473 -29.26 -80.21 8.20
C TYR A 473 -28.57 -79.73 6.91
N PHE A 474 -28.82 -80.40 5.78
CA PHE A 474 -28.14 -80.15 4.49
C PHE A 474 -28.65 -78.84 3.82
N HIS A 475 -27.89 -78.06 3.03
CA HIS A 475 -27.15 -78.39 1.77
C HIS A 475 -28.09 -78.92 0.65
N SER A 476 -27.91 -78.65 -0.65
CA SER A 476 -26.85 -77.98 -1.45
C SER A 476 -27.53 -77.37 -2.72
N LEU A 477 -26.94 -76.74 -3.75
CA LEU A 477 -25.63 -76.74 -4.45
C LEU A 477 -25.33 -75.29 -4.96
N ALA A 478 -24.10 -74.78 -4.96
CA ALA A 478 -23.07 -74.84 -6.02
C ALA A 478 -23.48 -74.17 -7.37
N TRP A 479 -22.62 -73.43 -8.11
CA TRP A 479 -21.17 -73.21 -7.98
C TRP A 479 -20.69 -71.92 -8.73
N THR A 480 -19.76 -71.18 -8.10
CA THR A 480 -18.53 -70.55 -8.66
C THR A 480 -18.45 -69.78 -10.01
N LEU A 481 -17.84 -68.57 -9.90
CA LEU A 481 -16.69 -68.03 -10.68
C LEU A 481 -16.82 -67.38 -12.09
N SER A 482 -16.13 -66.22 -12.17
CA SER A 482 -15.24 -65.75 -13.25
C SER A 482 -15.72 -64.95 -14.49
N ARG A 483 -15.19 -63.71 -14.53
CA ARG A 483 -14.64 -62.95 -15.68
C ARG A 483 -15.58 -62.20 -16.66
N LYS A 484 -14.99 -61.10 -17.15
CA LYS A 484 -15.43 -60.13 -18.17
C LYS A 484 -15.10 -60.65 -19.59
N PRO A 485 -15.32 -59.85 -20.66
CA PRO A 485 -16.53 -59.16 -21.14
C PRO A 485 -16.83 -59.56 -22.61
N THR A 486 -17.82 -58.94 -23.27
CA THR A 486 -17.97 -59.01 -24.74
C THR A 486 -18.22 -57.65 -25.39
N PHE A 487 -17.85 -57.58 -26.67
CA PHE A 487 -17.93 -56.45 -27.60
C PHE A 487 -18.51 -57.04 -28.90
N GLY A 488 -19.28 -56.28 -29.70
CA GLY A 488 -19.63 -56.69 -31.06
C GLY A 488 -21.11 -56.60 -31.46
N SER A 489 -21.31 -55.90 -32.59
CA SER A 489 -22.37 -56.01 -33.60
C SER A 489 -22.68 -57.48 -34.04
N SER A 490 -23.78 -57.82 -34.71
CA SER A 490 -24.51 -57.05 -35.75
C SER A 490 -25.99 -57.50 -35.99
N GLU A 491 -26.68 -56.79 -36.90
CA GLU A 491 -27.78 -57.23 -37.80
C GLU A 491 -29.14 -57.76 -37.25
N HIS A 492 -30.18 -56.90 -37.35
CA HIS A 492 -31.40 -57.01 -38.21
C HIS A 492 -32.21 -58.34 -38.36
N PRO A 493 -33.51 -58.31 -38.81
CA PRO A 493 -34.49 -57.21 -38.95
C PRO A 493 -35.94 -57.57 -38.44
N PHE A 494 -36.96 -56.82 -38.91
CA PHE A 494 -38.43 -57.07 -38.95
C PHE A 494 -39.40 -56.58 -37.82
N SER A 495 -40.24 -55.62 -38.25
CA SER A 495 -41.70 -55.49 -38.03
C SER A 495 -42.33 -54.74 -36.84
N PHE A 496 -42.95 -53.59 -37.18
CA PHE A 496 -44.20 -53.06 -36.59
C PHE A 496 -45.42 -53.92 -37.02
N PRO A 497 -46.58 -53.90 -36.32
CA PRO A 497 -47.55 -52.78 -36.28
C PRO A 497 -47.53 -52.02 -34.93
N ALA A 498 -47.84 -50.73 -34.77
CA ALA A 498 -48.84 -49.83 -35.36
C ALA A 498 -50.27 -50.00 -34.78
N GLY A 499 -50.72 -49.03 -33.97
CA GLY A 499 -52.07 -48.98 -33.40
C GLY A 499 -52.21 -48.02 -32.19
N THR A 500 -52.74 -46.82 -32.43
CA THR A 500 -53.81 -46.11 -31.67
C THR A 500 -53.94 -46.24 -30.13
N LEU A 501 -54.25 -45.19 -29.34
CA LEU A 501 -54.70 -43.81 -29.63
C LEU A 501 -54.41 -42.85 -28.46
N THR A 502 -54.61 -41.55 -28.71
CA THR A 502 -54.48 -40.38 -27.82
C THR A 502 -55.34 -40.43 -26.54
N LEU A 503 -54.96 -39.64 -25.52
CA LEU A 503 -55.79 -38.53 -24.99
C LEU A 503 -55.04 -37.57 -24.02
N LEU A 504 -55.04 -36.28 -24.39
CA LEU A 504 -55.13 -35.03 -23.59
C LEU A 504 -54.32 -34.82 -22.27
N VAL A 505 -53.47 -33.77 -22.21
CA VAL A 505 -53.70 -32.41 -21.64
C VAL A 505 -53.48 -32.32 -20.11
N VAL A 506 -52.38 -31.73 -19.62
CA VAL A 506 -52.01 -30.29 -19.53
C VAL A 506 -52.62 -29.58 -18.29
N ALA A 507 -51.73 -29.06 -17.45
CA ALA A 507 -51.96 -28.22 -16.26
C ALA A 507 -52.09 -26.71 -16.66
N PRO A 508 -52.25 -25.71 -15.75
CA PRO A 508 -52.14 -25.75 -14.29
C PRO A 508 -53.18 -24.90 -13.48
N ALA A 509 -53.01 -24.88 -12.15
CA ALA A 509 -53.48 -23.80 -11.25
C ALA A 509 -52.28 -22.92 -10.85
N PRO A 510 -52.46 -21.65 -10.42
CA PRO A 510 -52.66 -21.33 -8.98
C PRO A 510 -53.62 -20.09 -8.78
N LEU A 511 -53.88 -19.44 -7.63
CA LEU A 511 -53.17 -19.22 -6.34
C LEU A 511 -54.11 -19.11 -5.10
N ARG A 512 -53.45 -19.18 -3.94
CA ARG A 512 -53.75 -18.75 -2.54
C ARG A 512 -54.79 -17.61 -2.39
N VAL A 513 -55.54 -17.48 -1.27
CA VAL A 513 -55.11 -17.13 0.13
C VAL A 513 -56.16 -17.71 1.12
N LEU A 514 -55.87 -18.52 2.17
CA LEU A 514 -55.03 -18.37 3.37
C LEU A 514 -55.73 -17.64 4.55
N CYS A 515 -56.30 -18.40 5.49
CA CYS A 515 -56.47 -18.02 6.91
C CYS A 515 -56.66 -19.26 7.82
N LEU A 516 -55.75 -19.43 8.78
CA LEU A 516 -55.93 -19.92 10.18
C LEU A 516 -57.06 -20.94 10.51
N LEU A 517 -56.90 -22.09 11.19
CA LEU A 517 -55.88 -23.13 11.50
C LEU A 517 -56.58 -24.08 12.54
N TRP A 518 -56.39 -25.41 12.66
CA TRP A 518 -55.60 -26.41 11.93
C TRP A 518 -56.17 -27.83 12.19
N LYS A 519 -56.21 -28.70 11.16
CA LYS A 519 -56.78 -30.09 11.16
C LYS A 519 -58.27 -30.21 11.53
N GLN A 520 -58.88 -31.35 11.14
CA GLN A 520 -60.34 -31.55 11.02
C GLN A 520 -60.78 -33.01 11.27
N GLY A 521 -62.09 -33.22 11.47
CA GLY A 521 -62.80 -34.47 11.20
C GLY A 521 -64.32 -34.38 11.46
N CYS A 522 -65.16 -34.50 10.42
CA CYS A 522 -66.64 -34.52 10.49
C CYS A 522 -67.25 -35.15 9.22
N CYS A 523 -68.56 -35.47 9.23
CA CYS A 523 -69.24 -36.20 8.14
C CYS A 523 -70.68 -35.71 7.85
N TYR A 524 -71.08 -35.75 6.56
CA TYR A 524 -72.45 -35.82 5.98
C TYR A 524 -73.42 -34.60 5.86
N ARG A 525 -73.62 -34.20 4.58
CA ARG A 525 -74.90 -33.98 3.79
C ARG A 525 -75.73 -32.66 3.74
N SER A 526 -75.99 -32.22 2.47
CA SER A 526 -77.26 -31.65 1.89
C SER A 526 -77.51 -30.12 1.65
N LEU A 527 -77.22 -29.64 0.42
CA LEU A 527 -78.01 -28.84 -0.61
C LEU A 527 -79.39 -28.16 -0.29
N PRO A 528 -80.00 -27.28 -1.17
CA PRO A 528 -79.50 -26.15 -2.02
C PRO A 528 -80.49 -24.92 -2.26
N LEU A 529 -80.08 -23.79 -2.92
CA LEU A 529 -80.73 -23.11 -4.12
C LEU A 529 -80.61 -21.55 -4.31
N SER A 530 -80.63 -21.14 -5.60
CA SER A 530 -81.03 -19.84 -6.23
C SER A 530 -80.01 -18.67 -6.40
N TRP A 531 -80.30 -17.76 -7.36
CA TRP A 531 -79.34 -16.90 -8.09
C TRP A 531 -80.01 -15.67 -8.78
N LEU A 532 -79.32 -14.52 -8.95
CA LEU A 532 -79.52 -13.51 -10.02
C LEU A 532 -78.40 -12.42 -10.02
N HIS A 533 -78.28 -11.62 -11.08
CA HIS A 533 -77.01 -10.93 -11.47
C HIS A 533 -77.24 -9.60 -12.25
N LEU A 534 -76.35 -8.57 -12.09
CA LEU A 534 -76.19 -7.44 -13.04
C LEU A 534 -74.82 -6.73 -12.90
N GLN A 535 -74.45 -5.78 -13.79
CA GLN A 535 -73.07 -5.25 -13.94
C GLN A 535 -72.96 -3.81 -14.55
N ALA A 536 -72.01 -3.01 -14.04
CA ALA A 536 -71.28 -1.82 -14.61
C ALA A 536 -72.02 -0.53 -15.15
N PRO A 537 -71.43 0.68 -14.91
CA PRO A 537 -71.80 1.97 -15.56
C PRO A 537 -70.66 2.58 -16.42
N GLY A 538 -70.86 3.77 -17.02
CA GLY A 538 -69.80 4.48 -17.78
C GLY A 538 -70.00 6.00 -18.05
N SER A 539 -68.85 6.67 -18.30
CA SER A 539 -68.53 7.99 -18.90
C SER A 539 -69.57 9.10 -19.19
N LEU A 540 -69.23 10.36 -18.87
CA LEU A 540 -69.64 11.58 -19.60
C LEU A 540 -68.60 12.73 -19.50
N ALA A 541 -68.40 13.44 -20.63
CA ALA A 541 -68.27 14.91 -20.88
C ALA A 541 -67.47 15.85 -19.92
N THR A 542 -66.99 17.05 -20.29
CA THR A 542 -67.52 18.08 -21.24
C THR A 542 -66.43 19.08 -21.69
N SER A 543 -66.75 20.01 -22.60
CA SER A 543 -65.91 21.15 -23.08
C SER A 543 -66.80 22.42 -23.27
N LEU A 544 -66.40 23.61 -23.73
CA LEU A 544 -65.21 24.14 -24.44
C LEU A 544 -65.14 25.69 -24.18
N PHE A 545 -64.48 26.47 -25.07
CA PHE A 545 -64.41 27.94 -25.17
C PHE A 545 -63.58 28.72 -24.13
N LEU A 546 -63.06 29.94 -24.38
CA LEU A 546 -62.33 30.56 -25.52
C LEU A 546 -62.32 32.09 -25.28
N PHE A 547 -61.16 32.77 -25.34
CA PHE A 547 -61.05 34.14 -25.86
C PHE A 547 -59.58 34.52 -26.11
N ASN A 548 -59.33 35.38 -27.11
CA ASN A 548 -58.01 35.91 -27.49
C ASN A 548 -57.92 37.42 -27.21
N SER A 549 -56.71 37.94 -26.99
CA SER A 549 -56.29 39.25 -27.50
C SER A 549 -54.78 39.45 -27.40
N VAL A 550 -54.22 40.18 -28.38
CA VAL A 550 -52.80 40.58 -28.47
C VAL A 550 -52.77 42.06 -28.92
N PRO A 551 -51.94 42.92 -28.32
CA PRO A 551 -51.76 44.30 -28.78
C PRO A 551 -50.51 44.44 -29.68
N ASN A 552 -50.60 45.28 -30.70
CA ASN A 552 -49.46 45.98 -31.29
C ASN A 552 -49.97 47.20 -32.07
N SER A 553 -49.17 48.27 -32.08
CA SER A 553 -49.49 49.65 -32.56
C SER A 553 -50.76 50.27 -31.98
#